data_AF-A0A1L2FV44-F1
#
_entry.id   AF-A0A1L2FV44-F1
#
_cell.length_a   1.000
_cell.length_b   1.000
_cell.length_c   1.000
_cell.angle_alpha   90.00
_cell.angle_beta   90.00
_cell.angle_gamma   90.00
#
_symmetry.space_group_name_H-M   'P 1'
#
loop_
_entity.id
_entity.type
_entity.pdbx_description
1 polymer ?
#
loop_
_entity_poly.entity_id
_entity_poly.type
_entity_poly.pdbx_seq_one_letter_code
_entity_poly.pdbx_strand_id
1 'polypeptide(L)'
;MGSLSLSQEIAQQSNKVPTYFSTEDSSSLTALLEQNPFKAQAAEVKAILAKEHLIESSRIEPEVDWFYCKLGIDSTYFELTPTLVIAKHILSLYAAKMISHATGSKLEVQLQSKTEGSATFITPSNPGKRDSPAMAIEQLIESQYFGEGYHQDVPSITRPAPTQLSPHGYRLVCYRTTGTVSKDAPIHLRLYYLTKPRFENPEAADNETDLARVADVNFLARATDQTKQIYQEIMNEVVSKLGPVIRHYPHQQNGARLVVAYRRGSTHSYWSAMSELYHYHHLYATHKDVEQFSNGIVIYSIYLRPLHPEVDINTLINKIAEQSHHTHRSMMVLILLVTYAYVGWKFAYQFLNRYATEYSALAQAIGDDSTKQAMLAQLKTRLSKDTFTEGRVRDAVLQYPELIKILYTDFERFHNRTAGSPAPYDASHGADIIAQIKRAVNNELDSQIFTAILSFNRHLLKTNFYKQTKTALSFRLDPGFLSLAEYVSRPFAVFFVVGSEFRGFHI
;
A
#
# COMPACT_ATOMS: atom_id res chain seq x y z
N MET A 1 37.40 6.50 -14.10
CA MET A 1 36.49 6.26 -15.23
C MET A 1 35.27 5.55 -14.67
N GLY A 2 34.18 6.27 -14.45
CA GLY A 2 32.96 5.70 -13.86
C GLY A 2 32.18 4.94 -14.92
N SER A 3 31.78 3.70 -14.62
CA SER A 3 30.87 2.92 -15.47
C SER A 3 29.50 3.57 -15.45
N LEU A 4 29.02 3.99 -16.62
CA LEU A 4 27.68 4.51 -16.82
C LEU A 4 26.65 3.42 -16.51
N SER A 5 25.50 3.82 -15.97
CA SER A 5 24.39 2.88 -15.81
C SER A 5 23.86 2.46 -17.20
N LEU A 6 23.32 1.24 -17.33
CA LEU A 6 22.71 0.73 -18.57
C LEU A 6 21.70 1.74 -19.20
N SER A 7 21.04 2.52 -18.35
CA SER A 7 20.10 3.59 -18.73
C SER A 7 20.77 4.76 -19.47
N GLN A 8 22.02 5.09 -19.13
CA GLN A 8 22.81 6.15 -19.74
C GLN A 8 23.42 5.71 -21.07
N GLU A 9 23.73 4.42 -21.24
CA GLU A 9 24.15 3.86 -22.54
C GLU A 9 22.98 3.81 -23.55
N ILE A 10 21.77 3.48 -23.10
CA ILE A 10 20.57 3.45 -23.95
C ILE A 10 20.17 4.86 -24.41
N ALA A 11 20.31 5.87 -23.55
CA ALA A 11 20.01 7.27 -23.89
C ALA A 11 20.97 7.85 -24.94
N GLN A 12 22.19 7.32 -25.06
CA GLN A 12 23.16 7.77 -26.08
C GLN A 12 22.99 7.05 -27.43
N GLN A 13 22.21 5.97 -27.51
CA GLN A 13 21.97 5.22 -28.76
C GLN A 13 20.71 5.63 -29.54
N SER A 14 19.89 6.55 -29.02
CA SER A 14 18.53 6.81 -29.53
C SER A 14 18.44 7.81 -30.69
N ASN A 15 19.15 7.57 -31.80
CA ASN A 15 18.89 8.25 -33.08
C ASN A 15 18.12 7.38 -34.09
N LYS A 16 17.64 6.19 -33.68
CA LYS A 16 16.74 5.36 -34.50
C LYS A 16 15.31 5.48 -34.00
N VAL A 17 14.37 5.76 -34.91
CA VAL A 17 12.94 5.63 -34.66
C VAL A 17 12.68 4.17 -34.27
N PRO A 18 12.10 3.87 -33.09
CA PRO A 18 11.91 2.49 -32.68
C PRO A 18 10.95 1.78 -33.63
N THR A 19 11.28 0.55 -34.01
CA THR A 19 10.44 -0.22 -34.94
C THR A 19 9.38 -0.95 -34.14
N TYR A 20 8.13 -0.51 -34.24
CA TYR A 20 7.01 -1.06 -33.45
C TYR A 20 6.16 -2.09 -34.20
N PHE A 21 6.32 -2.17 -35.53
CA PHE A 21 5.50 -2.98 -36.40
C PHE A 21 6.21 -4.28 -36.78
N SER A 22 5.56 -5.42 -36.58
CA SER A 22 6.12 -6.75 -36.86
C SER A 22 6.07 -7.08 -38.36
N THR A 23 7.03 -6.57 -39.15
CA THR A 23 7.18 -6.96 -40.56
C THR A 23 8.08 -8.18 -40.77
N GLU A 24 9.12 -8.35 -39.94
CA GLU A 24 10.18 -9.34 -40.20
C GLU A 24 9.86 -10.77 -39.70
N ASP A 25 8.87 -10.90 -38.83
CA ASP A 25 8.60 -12.13 -38.08
C ASP A 25 7.30 -12.86 -38.49
N SER A 26 6.60 -12.43 -39.55
CA SER A 26 5.23 -12.89 -39.89
C SER A 26 5.13 -14.41 -40.06
N SER A 27 6.02 -15.02 -40.83
CA SER A 27 6.03 -16.48 -41.06
C SER A 27 6.28 -17.29 -39.79
N SER A 28 7.12 -16.79 -38.88
CA SER A 28 7.40 -17.43 -37.59
C SER A 28 6.22 -17.31 -36.62
N LEU A 29 5.51 -16.17 -36.65
CA LEU A 29 4.37 -15.89 -35.79
C LEU A 29 3.17 -16.77 -36.13
N THR A 30 2.89 -16.94 -37.42
CA THR A 30 1.81 -17.83 -37.87
C THR A 30 2.05 -19.28 -37.44
N ALA A 31 3.29 -19.76 -37.52
CA ALA A 31 3.66 -21.10 -37.06
C ALA A 31 3.51 -21.28 -35.53
N LEU A 32 3.83 -20.24 -34.74
CA LEU A 32 3.62 -20.25 -33.29
C LEU A 32 2.13 -20.22 -32.92
N LEU A 33 1.31 -19.48 -33.66
CA LEU A 33 -0.13 -19.44 -33.42
C LEU A 33 -0.79 -20.79 -33.68
N GLU A 34 -0.33 -21.55 -34.70
CA GLU A 34 -0.87 -22.89 -34.96
C GLU A 34 -0.69 -23.87 -33.80
N GLN A 35 0.35 -23.66 -32.99
CA GLN A 35 0.64 -24.43 -31.78
C GLN A 35 -0.06 -23.85 -30.53
N ASN A 36 -0.67 -22.66 -30.64
CA ASN A 36 -1.31 -21.99 -29.52
C ASN A 36 -2.71 -22.58 -29.27
N PRO A 37 -3.06 -22.95 -28.02
CA PRO A 37 -4.38 -23.51 -27.69
C PRO A 37 -5.54 -22.55 -27.98
N PHE A 38 -5.30 -21.24 -28.04
CA PHE A 38 -6.31 -20.21 -28.26
C PHE A 38 -6.44 -19.76 -29.73
N LYS A 39 -5.96 -20.55 -30.70
CA LYS A 39 -6.00 -20.16 -32.13
C LYS A 39 -7.39 -19.85 -32.68
N ALA A 40 -8.42 -20.57 -32.22
CA ALA A 40 -9.81 -20.32 -32.61
C ALA A 40 -10.29 -18.94 -32.11
N GLN A 41 -9.90 -18.58 -30.88
CA GLN A 41 -10.17 -17.27 -30.29
C GLN A 41 -9.45 -16.16 -31.06
N ALA A 42 -8.19 -16.38 -31.44
CA ALA A 42 -7.42 -15.44 -32.25
C ALA A 42 -8.06 -15.20 -33.62
N ALA A 43 -8.60 -16.24 -34.27
CA ALA A 43 -9.32 -16.10 -35.54
C ALA A 43 -10.59 -15.24 -35.41
N GLU A 44 -11.35 -15.40 -34.32
CA GLU A 44 -12.51 -14.56 -34.03
C GLU A 44 -12.10 -13.09 -33.80
N VAL A 45 -11.02 -12.87 -33.06
CA VAL A 45 -10.47 -11.52 -32.82
C VAL A 45 -10.02 -10.86 -34.13
N LYS A 46 -9.37 -11.61 -35.04
CA LYS A 46 -9.01 -11.13 -36.38
C LYS A 46 -10.25 -10.69 -37.17
N ALA A 47 -11.32 -11.48 -37.13
CA ALA A 47 -12.58 -11.15 -37.81
C ALA A 47 -13.25 -9.89 -37.25
N ILE A 48 -13.22 -9.70 -35.92
CA ILE A 48 -13.73 -8.48 -35.26
C ILE A 48 -12.93 -7.26 -35.71
N LEU A 49 -11.59 -7.32 -35.66
CA LEU A 49 -10.72 -6.21 -36.05
C LEU A 49 -10.84 -5.87 -37.55
N ALA A 50 -11.00 -6.88 -38.41
CA ALA A 50 -11.20 -6.68 -39.84
C ALA A 50 -12.51 -5.94 -40.16
N LYS A 51 -13.56 -6.18 -39.36
CA LYS A 51 -14.87 -5.52 -39.51
C LYS A 51 -14.86 -4.06 -39.05
N GLU A 52 -14.00 -3.70 -38.09
CA GLU A 52 -13.92 -2.32 -37.58
C GLU A 52 -13.21 -1.37 -38.57
N HIS A 53 -12.40 -1.89 -39.50
CA HIS A 53 -11.66 -1.12 -40.52
C HIS A 53 -10.74 -0.02 -39.94
N LEU A 54 -10.30 -0.15 -38.68
CA LEU A 54 -9.41 0.81 -38.01
C LEU A 54 -7.92 0.45 -38.15
N ILE A 55 -7.61 -0.81 -38.44
CA ILE A 55 -6.25 -1.32 -38.69
C ILE A 55 -6.18 -1.73 -40.16
N GLU A 56 -5.05 -1.42 -40.81
CA GLU A 56 -4.79 -1.89 -42.18
C GLU A 56 -4.82 -3.42 -42.24
N SER A 57 -5.55 -3.99 -43.21
CA SER A 57 -5.77 -5.46 -43.29
C SER A 57 -4.48 -6.28 -43.30
N SER A 58 -3.40 -5.75 -43.89
CA SER A 58 -2.07 -6.37 -43.92
C SER A 58 -1.40 -6.49 -42.54
N ARG A 59 -1.84 -5.68 -41.57
CA ARG A 59 -1.28 -5.57 -40.21
C ARG A 59 -2.07 -6.33 -39.15
N ILE A 60 -3.32 -6.72 -39.45
CA ILE A 60 -4.19 -7.39 -38.48
C ILE A 60 -3.58 -8.74 -38.06
N GLU A 61 -3.18 -9.58 -39.01
CA GLU A 61 -2.62 -10.90 -38.68
C GLU A 61 -1.32 -10.80 -37.87
N PRO A 62 -0.29 -10.04 -38.29
CA PRO A 62 0.94 -9.94 -37.51
C PRO A 62 0.73 -9.39 -36.10
N GLU A 63 -0.14 -8.39 -35.92
CA GLU A 63 -0.40 -7.79 -34.60
C GLU A 63 -1.15 -8.73 -33.66
N VAL A 64 -2.16 -9.46 -34.18
CA VAL A 64 -2.89 -10.45 -33.37
C VAL A 64 -1.96 -11.62 -33.01
N ASP A 65 -1.19 -12.13 -33.96
CA ASP A 65 -0.29 -13.28 -33.72
C ASP A 65 0.81 -12.90 -32.72
N TRP A 66 1.35 -11.68 -32.84
CA TRP A 66 2.30 -11.12 -31.88
C TRP A 66 1.70 -11.02 -30.47
N PHE A 67 0.46 -10.53 -30.36
CA PHE A 67 -0.22 -10.38 -29.07
C PHE A 67 -0.44 -11.74 -28.38
N TYR A 68 -0.83 -12.77 -29.13
CA TYR A 68 -1.07 -14.11 -28.58
C TYR A 68 0.21 -14.91 -28.31
N CYS A 69 1.28 -14.70 -29.10
CA CYS A 69 2.45 -15.59 -29.07
C CYS A 69 3.73 -14.95 -28.49
N LYS A 70 3.96 -13.65 -28.70
CA LYS A 70 5.22 -12.99 -28.32
C LYS A 70 5.11 -12.02 -27.15
N LEU A 71 3.94 -11.42 -26.93
CA LEU A 71 3.74 -10.52 -25.79
C LEU A 71 3.84 -11.29 -24.46
N GLY A 72 3.53 -12.59 -24.45
CA GLY A 72 3.75 -13.45 -23.29
C GLY A 72 2.80 -13.15 -22.14
N ILE A 73 1.51 -13.01 -22.46
CA ILE A 73 0.44 -12.93 -21.47
C ILE A 73 0.12 -14.36 -20.99
N ASP A 74 -0.17 -14.52 -19.70
CA ASP A 74 -0.55 -15.81 -19.12
C ASP A 74 -1.81 -16.39 -19.78
N SER A 75 -1.91 -17.71 -19.91
CA SER A 75 -3.03 -18.38 -20.57
C SER A 75 -4.38 -18.08 -19.90
N THR A 76 -4.37 -17.88 -18.57
CA THR A 76 -5.55 -17.55 -17.78
C THR A 76 -6.22 -16.26 -18.29
N TYR A 77 -5.46 -15.32 -18.85
CA TYR A 77 -6.02 -14.12 -19.47
C TYR A 77 -6.93 -14.45 -20.65
N PHE A 78 -6.50 -15.34 -21.54
CA PHE A 78 -7.25 -15.70 -22.75
C PHE A 78 -8.49 -16.53 -22.41
N GLU A 79 -8.42 -17.33 -21.35
CA GLU A 79 -9.57 -18.08 -20.83
C GLU A 79 -10.64 -17.18 -20.20
N LEU A 80 -10.21 -16.13 -19.48
CA LEU A 80 -11.13 -15.26 -18.74
C LEU A 80 -11.61 -14.03 -19.54
N THR A 81 -10.90 -13.63 -20.59
CA THR A 81 -11.21 -12.37 -21.29
C THR A 81 -12.03 -12.63 -22.56
N PRO A 82 -13.19 -11.97 -22.74
CA PRO A 82 -13.97 -12.10 -23.98
C PRO A 82 -13.23 -11.62 -25.22
N THR A 83 -13.48 -12.24 -26.38
CA THR A 83 -12.85 -11.92 -27.68
C THR A 83 -12.96 -10.45 -28.06
N LEU A 84 -14.14 -9.84 -27.87
CA LEU A 84 -14.38 -8.42 -28.12
C LEU A 84 -13.48 -7.51 -27.26
N VAL A 85 -13.21 -7.90 -26.02
CA VAL A 85 -12.36 -7.13 -25.09
C VAL A 85 -10.89 -7.26 -25.52
N ILE A 86 -10.46 -8.46 -25.93
CA ILE A 86 -9.12 -8.69 -26.49
C ILE A 86 -8.90 -7.84 -27.76
N ALA A 87 -9.88 -7.82 -28.67
CA ALA A 87 -9.82 -6.98 -29.88
C ALA A 87 -9.59 -5.50 -29.53
N LYS A 88 -10.35 -4.96 -28.57
CA LYS A 88 -10.17 -3.57 -28.09
C LYS A 88 -8.79 -3.34 -27.48
N HIS A 89 -8.23 -4.30 -26.75
CA HIS A 89 -6.88 -4.17 -26.20
C HIS A 89 -5.81 -4.12 -27.29
N ILE A 90 -5.92 -4.98 -28.30
CA ILE A 90 -5.01 -5.00 -29.46
C ILE A 90 -5.10 -3.67 -30.21
N LEU A 91 -6.33 -3.20 -30.49
CA LEU A 91 -6.55 -1.91 -31.16
C LEU A 91 -5.96 -0.74 -30.35
N SER A 92 -6.15 -0.74 -29.03
CA SER A 92 -5.63 0.32 -28.16
C SER A 92 -4.09 0.32 -28.13
N LEU A 93 -3.46 -0.87 -28.09
CA LEU A 93 -2.01 -1.00 -28.20
C LEU A 93 -1.50 -0.54 -29.56
N TYR A 94 -2.19 -0.90 -30.63
CA TYR A 94 -1.86 -0.46 -31.98
C TYR A 94 -1.93 1.08 -32.11
N ALA A 95 -2.98 1.70 -31.58
CA ALA A 95 -3.11 3.15 -31.54
C ALA A 95 -1.95 3.82 -30.76
N ALA A 96 -1.54 3.26 -29.62
CA ALA A 96 -0.40 3.75 -28.86
C ALA A 96 0.92 3.65 -29.66
N LYS A 97 1.14 2.54 -30.38
CA LYS A 97 2.29 2.37 -31.29
C LYS A 97 2.28 3.43 -32.39
N MET A 98 1.13 3.71 -32.99
CA MET A 98 0.98 4.75 -34.02
C MET A 98 1.29 6.15 -33.50
N ILE A 99 0.79 6.51 -32.31
CA ILE A 99 1.05 7.82 -31.70
C ILE A 99 2.55 7.99 -31.41
N SER A 100 3.19 6.98 -30.84
CA SER A 100 4.64 7.02 -30.59
C SER A 100 5.44 7.13 -31.89
N HIS A 101 5.07 6.39 -32.92
CA HIS A 101 5.70 6.49 -34.25
C HIS A 101 5.53 7.89 -34.87
N ALA A 102 4.34 8.48 -34.78
CA ALA A 102 4.06 9.81 -35.35
C ALA A 102 4.79 10.94 -34.61
N THR A 103 4.96 10.81 -33.30
CA THR A 103 5.58 11.85 -32.45
C THR A 103 7.09 11.69 -32.30
N GLY A 104 7.66 10.54 -32.70
CA GLY A 104 9.07 10.20 -32.45
C GLY A 104 9.42 10.06 -30.95
N SER A 105 8.40 10.04 -30.09
CA SER A 105 8.57 9.94 -28.64
C SER A 105 8.65 8.48 -28.18
N LYS A 106 9.13 8.27 -26.95
CA LYS A 106 9.13 6.94 -26.34
C LYS A 106 7.69 6.41 -26.22
N LEU A 107 7.49 5.12 -26.44
CA LEU A 107 6.16 4.50 -26.33
C LEU A 107 5.58 4.66 -24.92
N GLU A 108 4.60 5.54 -24.78
CA GLU A 108 3.80 5.71 -23.57
C GLU A 108 2.49 4.91 -23.70
N VAL A 109 2.51 3.67 -23.20
CA VAL A 109 1.31 2.82 -23.19
C VAL A 109 0.52 3.07 -21.91
N GLN A 110 -0.19 4.19 -21.81
CA GLN A 110 -1.16 4.39 -20.73
C GLN A 110 -2.58 4.43 -21.31
N LEU A 111 -3.19 3.26 -21.34
CA LEU A 111 -4.52 3.06 -21.93
C LEU A 111 -5.52 2.86 -20.82
N GLN A 112 -6.65 3.56 -20.90
CA GLN A 112 -7.78 3.37 -20.01
C GLN A 112 -9.06 3.26 -20.83
N SER A 113 -9.85 2.23 -20.57
CA SER A 113 -11.19 2.06 -21.13
C SER A 113 -12.15 1.87 -19.98
N LYS A 114 -13.16 2.72 -19.85
CA LYS A 114 -14.16 2.65 -18.78
C LYS A 114 -15.54 2.48 -19.41
N THR A 115 -16.26 1.46 -18.97
CA THR A 115 -17.67 1.21 -19.32
C THR A 115 -18.48 1.10 -18.04
N GLU A 116 -19.81 1.11 -18.14
CA GLU A 116 -20.69 1.07 -16.96
C GLU A 116 -20.49 -0.19 -16.08
N GLY A 117 -20.07 -1.31 -16.66
CA GLY A 117 -19.88 -2.58 -15.97
C GLY A 117 -18.44 -3.10 -15.88
N SER A 118 -17.49 -2.48 -16.59
CA SER A 118 -16.10 -2.95 -16.64
C SER A 118 -15.11 -1.84 -16.95
N ALA A 119 -13.88 -1.98 -16.49
CA ALA A 119 -12.80 -1.05 -16.80
C ALA A 119 -11.50 -1.79 -17.10
N THR A 120 -10.77 -1.34 -18.12
CA THR A 120 -9.43 -1.83 -18.44
C THR A 120 -8.41 -0.73 -18.24
N PHE A 121 -7.28 -1.05 -17.61
CA PHE A 121 -6.09 -0.21 -17.62
C PHE A 121 -4.89 -0.99 -18.15
N ILE A 122 -4.13 -0.42 -19.08
CA ILE A 122 -2.85 -0.97 -19.55
C ILE A 122 -1.78 0.07 -19.28
N THR A 123 -0.70 -0.34 -18.59
CA THR A 123 0.36 0.56 -18.16
C THR A 123 1.73 -0.12 -18.21
N PRO A 124 2.82 0.60 -18.53
CA PRO A 124 4.17 0.04 -18.49
C PRO A 124 4.60 -0.24 -17.05
N SER A 125 5.13 -1.43 -16.81
CA SER A 125 5.60 -1.85 -15.50
C SER A 125 6.68 -2.92 -15.59
N ASN A 126 7.94 -2.49 -15.52
CA ASN A 126 9.06 -3.42 -15.44
C ASN A 126 9.12 -4.05 -14.04
N PRO A 127 9.41 -5.37 -13.93
CA PRO A 127 9.56 -6.06 -12.65
C PRO A 127 10.57 -5.36 -11.73
N GLY A 128 10.23 -5.25 -10.44
CA GLY A 128 11.12 -4.71 -9.42
C GLY A 128 11.28 -3.18 -9.39
N LYS A 129 10.76 -2.44 -10.38
CA LYS A 129 10.77 -0.97 -10.33
C LYS A 129 9.65 -0.43 -9.44
N ARG A 130 10.03 0.28 -8.38
CA ARG A 130 9.08 0.96 -7.46
C ARG A 130 8.41 2.17 -8.12
N ASP A 131 9.17 2.94 -8.91
CA ASP A 131 8.68 4.13 -9.62
C ASP A 131 7.97 3.77 -10.94
N SER A 132 7.07 2.79 -10.89
CA SER A 132 6.26 2.39 -12.05
C SER A 132 4.92 3.14 -12.03
N PRO A 133 4.43 3.63 -13.18
CA PRO A 133 3.09 4.22 -13.29
C PRO A 133 1.97 3.23 -12.90
N ALA A 134 2.29 1.93 -12.82
CA ALA A 134 1.41 0.92 -12.25
C ALA A 134 0.96 1.22 -10.82
N MET A 135 1.80 1.86 -9.98
CA MET A 135 1.42 2.17 -8.60
C MET A 135 0.29 3.20 -8.55
N ALA A 136 0.36 4.24 -9.38
CA ALA A 136 -0.70 5.24 -9.48
C ALA A 136 -2.01 4.64 -9.98
N ILE A 137 -1.95 3.68 -10.91
CA ILE A 137 -3.13 2.94 -11.37
C ILE A 137 -3.71 2.05 -10.27
N GLU A 138 -2.88 1.37 -9.48
CA GLU A 138 -3.35 0.56 -8.35
C GLU A 138 -4.03 1.42 -7.27
N GLN A 139 -3.48 2.59 -6.94
CA GLN A 139 -4.10 3.56 -6.01
C GLN A 139 -5.42 4.14 -6.58
N LEU A 140 -5.47 4.40 -7.88
CA LEU A 140 -6.70 4.82 -8.57
C LEU A 140 -7.78 3.73 -8.50
N ILE A 141 -7.40 2.48 -8.76
CA ILE A 141 -8.31 1.33 -8.70
C ILE A 141 -8.88 1.18 -7.30
N GLU A 142 -7.99 1.22 -6.30
CA GLU A 142 -8.35 1.09 -4.89
C GLU A 142 -9.31 2.18 -4.41
N SER A 143 -9.07 3.43 -4.80
CA SER A 143 -9.95 4.55 -4.46
C SER A 143 -11.29 4.53 -5.21
N GLN A 144 -11.29 4.31 -6.52
CA GLN A 144 -12.50 4.45 -7.36
C GLN A 144 -13.36 3.19 -7.46
N TYR A 145 -12.76 2.00 -7.35
CA TYR A 145 -13.45 0.73 -7.64
C TYR A 145 -13.56 -0.21 -6.44
N PHE A 146 -12.60 -0.16 -5.51
CA PHE A 146 -12.71 -0.90 -4.24
C PHE A 146 -13.35 -0.05 -3.13
N GLY A 147 -13.18 1.28 -3.19
CA GLY A 147 -13.70 2.21 -2.18
C GLY A 147 -12.85 2.22 -0.90
N GLU A 148 -11.59 1.82 -0.99
CA GLU A 148 -10.67 1.66 0.16
C GLU A 148 -9.43 2.57 0.04
N GLY A 149 -9.50 3.62 -0.79
CA GLY A 149 -8.40 4.58 -0.96
C GLY A 149 -8.18 5.49 0.25
N TYR A 150 -6.96 6.02 0.40
CA TYR A 150 -6.66 7.02 1.42
C TYR A 150 -7.38 8.34 1.12
N HIS A 151 -8.38 8.68 1.93
CA HIS A 151 -9.02 9.99 1.91
C HIS A 151 -8.33 10.85 2.98
N GLN A 152 -7.47 11.80 2.57
CA GLN A 152 -6.99 12.84 3.49
C GLN A 152 -8.20 13.52 4.13
N ASP A 153 -8.09 13.89 5.41
CA ASP A 153 -9.10 14.58 6.22
C ASP A 153 -9.75 15.77 5.48
N VAL A 154 -10.76 15.51 4.66
CA VAL A 154 -11.68 16.52 4.17
C VAL A 154 -12.87 16.51 5.14
N PRO A 155 -13.21 17.65 5.75
CA PRO A 155 -14.36 17.75 6.64
C PRO A 155 -15.60 17.11 5.99
N SER A 156 -16.36 16.37 6.78
CA SER A 156 -17.49 15.51 6.39
C SER A 156 -18.61 16.22 5.59
N ILE A 157 -18.51 17.54 5.43
CA ILE A 157 -19.46 18.46 4.81
C ILE A 157 -19.23 18.59 3.30
N THR A 158 -18.02 18.31 2.80
CA THR A 158 -17.72 18.22 1.36
C THR A 158 -17.41 16.78 0.94
N ARG A 159 -18.02 15.80 1.63
CA ARG A 159 -18.23 14.49 1.01
C ARG A 159 -18.93 14.75 -0.33
N PRO A 160 -18.35 14.39 -1.48
CA PRO A 160 -19.22 14.00 -2.58
C PRO A 160 -20.13 12.94 -1.96
N ALA A 161 -21.45 13.10 -2.10
CA ALA A 161 -22.36 12.06 -1.66
C ALA A 161 -21.82 10.69 -2.15
N PRO A 162 -22.02 9.58 -1.41
CA PRO A 162 -21.72 8.23 -1.89
C PRO A 162 -22.71 7.87 -3.01
N THR A 163 -22.79 8.70 -4.04
CA THR A 163 -23.55 8.51 -5.25
C THR A 163 -22.58 7.90 -6.23
N GLN A 164 -22.69 6.58 -6.40
CA GLN A 164 -22.12 5.72 -7.47
C GLN A 164 -21.08 4.67 -7.07
N LEU A 165 -20.65 4.55 -5.81
CA LEU A 165 -19.93 3.33 -5.41
C LEU A 165 -20.96 2.19 -5.31
N SER A 166 -20.75 1.15 -6.11
CA SER A 166 -21.60 -0.05 -6.08
C SER A 166 -21.59 -0.64 -4.67
N PRO A 167 -22.69 -1.24 -4.19
CA PRO A 167 -22.76 -1.84 -2.86
C PRO A 167 -21.71 -2.92 -2.64
N HIS A 168 -21.08 -3.43 -3.72
CA HIS A 168 -19.94 -4.33 -3.73
C HIS A 168 -18.79 -3.72 -4.55
N GLY A 169 -17.54 -3.95 -4.15
CA GLY A 169 -16.37 -3.54 -4.94
C GLY A 169 -16.31 -4.28 -6.29
N TYR A 170 -15.46 -3.80 -7.20
CA TYR A 170 -15.23 -4.51 -8.46
C TYR A 170 -14.29 -5.70 -8.25
N ARG A 171 -14.48 -6.74 -9.06
CA ARG A 171 -13.49 -7.81 -9.25
C ARG A 171 -12.35 -7.25 -10.09
N LEU A 172 -11.12 -7.66 -9.81
CA LEU A 172 -9.94 -7.26 -10.57
C LEU A 172 -9.14 -8.50 -10.96
N VAL A 173 -8.70 -8.54 -12.20
CA VAL A 173 -7.73 -9.50 -12.70
C VAL A 173 -6.57 -8.69 -13.31
N CYS A 174 -5.33 -8.98 -12.90
CA CYS A 174 -4.16 -8.23 -13.30
C CYS A 174 -3.06 -9.17 -13.81
N TYR A 175 -2.67 -9.00 -15.07
CA TYR A 175 -1.59 -9.78 -15.69
C TYR A 175 -0.40 -8.91 -16.03
N ARG A 176 0.80 -9.47 -15.89
CA ARG A 176 2.04 -8.89 -16.40
C ARG A 176 2.55 -9.67 -17.60
N THR A 177 3.01 -8.95 -18.62
CA THR A 177 3.62 -9.55 -19.81
C THR A 177 5.03 -10.06 -19.51
N THR A 178 5.35 -11.28 -19.95
CA THR A 178 6.73 -11.80 -19.90
C THR A 178 7.57 -11.30 -21.07
N GLY A 179 6.94 -11.05 -22.22
CA GLY A 179 7.55 -10.40 -23.37
C GLY A 179 7.53 -8.87 -23.28
N THR A 180 8.31 -8.24 -24.15
CA THR A 180 8.39 -6.78 -24.29
C THR A 180 7.65 -6.28 -25.52
N VAL A 181 7.24 -5.00 -25.49
CA VAL A 181 6.47 -4.41 -26.59
C VAL A 181 7.29 -4.27 -27.89
N SER A 182 8.59 -4.04 -27.77
CA SER A 182 9.54 -4.04 -28.89
C SER A 182 10.93 -4.49 -28.42
N LYS A 183 11.78 -4.89 -29.37
CA LYS A 183 13.21 -5.16 -29.13
C LYS A 183 13.97 -3.88 -28.76
N ASP A 184 13.58 -2.75 -29.35
CA ASP A 184 14.22 -1.45 -29.15
C ASP A 184 13.76 -0.76 -27.84
N ALA A 185 12.59 -1.14 -27.32
CA ALA A 185 12.03 -0.62 -26.09
C ALA A 185 11.56 -1.79 -25.19
N PRO A 186 12.43 -2.34 -24.33
CA PRO A 186 12.12 -3.47 -23.46
C PRO A 186 11.21 -3.05 -22.30
N ILE A 187 9.94 -2.81 -22.63
CA ILE A 187 8.88 -2.39 -21.72
C ILE A 187 7.95 -3.58 -21.51
N HIS A 188 7.79 -4.00 -20.26
CA HIS A 188 6.73 -4.94 -19.86
C HIS A 188 5.44 -4.17 -19.57
N LEU A 189 4.30 -4.78 -19.86
CA LEU A 189 2.99 -4.19 -19.60
C LEU A 189 2.33 -4.88 -18.42
N ARG A 190 1.52 -4.11 -17.68
CA ARG A 190 0.50 -4.61 -16.78
C ARG A 190 -0.87 -4.29 -17.34
N LEU A 191 -1.71 -5.32 -17.40
CA LEU A 191 -3.09 -5.25 -17.85
C LEU A 191 -3.97 -5.48 -16.65
N TYR A 192 -4.75 -4.48 -16.25
CA TYR A 192 -5.77 -4.56 -15.22
C TYR A 192 -7.12 -4.63 -15.90
N TYR A 193 -7.93 -5.61 -15.55
CA TYR A 193 -9.31 -5.74 -16.01
C TYR A 193 -10.24 -5.84 -14.82
N LEU A 194 -11.16 -4.90 -14.73
CA LEU A 194 -12.16 -4.81 -13.67
C LEU A 194 -13.54 -5.12 -14.20
N THR A 195 -14.31 -5.87 -13.41
CA THR A 195 -15.70 -6.21 -13.72
C THR A 195 -16.57 -6.09 -12.48
N LYS A 196 -17.81 -5.65 -12.66
CA LYS A 196 -18.80 -5.71 -11.58
C LYS A 196 -19.11 -7.17 -11.26
N PRO A 197 -19.06 -7.59 -9.98
CA PRO A 197 -19.49 -8.93 -9.62
C PRO A 197 -20.99 -9.11 -9.83
N ARG A 198 -21.39 -10.32 -10.20
CA ARG A 198 -22.76 -10.80 -10.31
C ARG A 198 -22.97 -11.95 -9.34
N PHE A 199 -23.66 -11.66 -8.25
CA PHE A 199 -24.01 -12.63 -7.22
C PHE A 199 -25.39 -13.22 -7.50
N GLU A 200 -25.56 -14.52 -7.24
CA GLU A 200 -26.91 -15.12 -7.18
C GLU A 200 -27.66 -14.62 -5.94
N ASN A 201 -26.94 -14.50 -4.82
CA ASN A 201 -27.46 -13.93 -3.58
C ASN A 201 -26.66 -12.65 -3.20
N PRO A 202 -27.13 -11.45 -3.59
CA PRO A 202 -26.44 -10.19 -3.30
C PRO A 202 -26.40 -9.80 -1.82
N GLU A 203 -27.38 -10.23 -1.03
CA GLU A 203 -27.52 -9.91 0.40
C GLU A 203 -27.30 -11.16 1.26
N ALA A 204 -26.17 -11.83 1.05
CA ALA A 204 -25.79 -12.94 1.92
C ALA A 204 -25.50 -12.45 3.33
N ALA A 205 -25.81 -13.28 4.33
CA ALA A 205 -25.51 -12.96 5.71
C ALA A 205 -23.99 -12.87 5.94
N ASP A 206 -23.58 -11.96 6.82
CA ASP A 206 -22.18 -11.73 7.19
C ASP A 206 -21.41 -12.97 7.68
N ASN A 207 -22.13 -13.98 8.17
CA ASN A 207 -21.59 -15.23 8.67
C ASN A 207 -21.70 -16.39 7.68
N GLU A 208 -22.26 -16.17 6.49
CA GLU A 208 -22.32 -17.18 5.43
C GLU A 208 -20.90 -17.46 4.92
N THR A 209 -20.51 -18.72 4.90
CA THR A 209 -19.16 -19.14 4.47
C THR A 209 -19.19 -19.99 3.21
N ASP A 210 -20.35 -20.46 2.75
CA ASP A 210 -20.45 -21.30 1.55
C ASP A 210 -20.14 -20.49 0.29
N LEU A 211 -19.00 -20.81 -0.34
CA LEU A 211 -18.50 -20.16 -1.54
C LEU A 211 -19.52 -20.21 -2.69
N ALA A 212 -20.31 -21.29 -2.80
CA ALA A 212 -21.31 -21.42 -3.86
C ALA A 212 -22.43 -20.37 -3.74
N ARG A 213 -22.68 -19.84 -2.53
CA ARG A 213 -23.74 -18.87 -2.26
C ARG A 213 -23.26 -17.42 -2.27
N VAL A 214 -21.99 -17.19 -1.91
CA VAL A 214 -21.43 -15.83 -1.76
C VAL A 214 -20.58 -15.36 -2.93
N ALA A 215 -20.13 -16.27 -3.80
CA ALA A 215 -19.24 -15.95 -4.91
C ALA A 215 -19.97 -15.46 -6.17
N ASP A 216 -19.21 -14.84 -7.05
CA ASP A 216 -19.67 -14.44 -8.38
C ASP A 216 -19.91 -15.66 -9.29
N VAL A 217 -20.97 -15.61 -10.08
CA VAL A 217 -21.38 -16.71 -10.99
C VAL A 217 -20.28 -17.06 -11.99
N ASN A 218 -19.61 -16.05 -12.57
CA ASN A 218 -18.53 -16.27 -13.54
C ASN A 218 -17.27 -16.79 -12.86
N PHE A 219 -17.00 -16.37 -11.62
CA PHE A 219 -15.91 -16.93 -10.82
C PHE A 219 -16.15 -18.42 -10.56
N LEU A 220 -17.34 -18.80 -10.07
CA LEU A 220 -17.66 -20.21 -9.79
C LEU A 220 -17.59 -21.08 -11.05
N ALA A 221 -18.00 -20.56 -12.20
CA ALA A 221 -17.93 -21.28 -13.47
C ALA A 221 -16.49 -21.49 -13.98
N ARG A 222 -15.57 -20.55 -13.72
CA ARG A 222 -14.24 -20.53 -14.34
C ARG A 222 -13.09 -20.90 -13.41
N ALA A 223 -13.26 -20.73 -12.09
CA ALA A 223 -12.22 -21.04 -11.13
C ALA A 223 -11.94 -22.55 -11.07
N THR A 224 -10.66 -22.91 -10.97
CA THR A 224 -10.23 -24.30 -10.77
C THR A 224 -10.67 -24.83 -9.42
N ASP A 225 -10.87 -26.15 -9.32
CA ASP A 225 -11.29 -26.79 -8.06
C ASP A 225 -10.29 -26.54 -6.92
N GLN A 226 -8.99 -26.51 -7.22
CA GLN A 226 -7.95 -26.13 -6.25
C GLN A 226 -8.14 -24.69 -5.73
N THR A 227 -8.48 -23.75 -6.62
CA THR A 227 -8.72 -22.36 -6.21
C THR A 227 -9.98 -22.24 -5.35
N LYS A 228 -11.04 -22.97 -5.70
CA LYS A 228 -12.27 -23.03 -4.90
C LYS A 228 -12.01 -23.59 -3.51
N GLN A 229 -11.21 -24.64 -3.39
CA GLN A 229 -10.83 -25.22 -2.10
C GLN A 229 -10.05 -24.24 -1.22
N ILE A 230 -9.02 -23.59 -1.77
CA ILE A 230 -8.24 -22.57 -1.04
C ILE A 230 -9.14 -21.42 -0.57
N TYR A 231 -10.04 -20.96 -1.45
CA TYR A 231 -10.93 -19.85 -1.13
C TYR A 231 -11.95 -20.24 -0.06
N GLN A 232 -12.48 -21.46 -0.11
CA GLN A 232 -13.39 -21.99 0.90
C GLN A 232 -12.71 -22.13 2.28
N GLU A 233 -11.47 -22.63 2.33
CA GLU A 233 -10.69 -22.74 3.56
C GLU A 233 -10.51 -21.36 4.22
N ILE A 234 -10.08 -20.38 3.43
CA ILE A 234 -9.82 -19.03 3.92
C ILE A 234 -11.11 -18.30 4.29
N MET A 235 -12.21 -18.52 3.56
CA MET A 235 -13.53 -17.96 3.87
C MET A 235 -14.01 -18.41 5.27
N ASN A 236 -13.85 -19.70 5.58
CA ASN A 236 -14.22 -20.24 6.89
C ASN A 236 -13.40 -19.60 8.03
N GLU A 237 -12.13 -19.31 7.80
CA GLU A 237 -11.26 -18.70 8.81
C GLU A 237 -11.55 -17.22 9.01
N VAL A 238 -11.69 -16.45 7.93
CA VAL A 238 -11.81 -14.98 7.98
C VAL A 238 -13.12 -14.53 8.62
N VAL A 239 -14.23 -15.26 8.42
CA VAL A 239 -15.53 -14.92 9.01
C VAL A 239 -15.49 -14.94 10.55
N SER A 240 -14.63 -15.77 11.15
CA SER A 240 -14.45 -15.87 12.61
C SER A 240 -13.48 -14.84 13.20
N LYS A 241 -12.74 -14.09 12.38
CA LYS A 241 -11.66 -13.20 12.80
C LYS A 241 -11.96 -11.74 12.50
N LEU A 242 -11.50 -10.84 13.37
CA LEU A 242 -11.65 -9.39 13.20
C LEU A 242 -10.58 -8.77 12.29
N GLY A 243 -9.46 -9.46 12.06
CA GLY A 243 -8.33 -9.00 11.25
C GLY A 243 -8.14 -9.83 9.97
N PRO A 244 -7.23 -9.41 9.07
CA PRO A 244 -6.96 -10.13 7.83
C PRO A 244 -6.39 -11.52 8.12
N VAL A 245 -6.81 -12.50 7.31
CA VAL A 245 -6.27 -13.86 7.26
C VAL A 245 -5.33 -13.96 6.07
N ILE A 246 -4.12 -14.47 6.32
CA ILE A 246 -3.07 -14.52 5.30
C ILE A 246 -2.49 -15.91 5.27
N ARG A 247 -2.45 -16.47 4.07
CA ARG A 247 -1.87 -17.78 3.75
C ARG A 247 -1.04 -17.66 2.49
N HIS A 248 -0.07 -18.55 2.36
CA HIS A 248 0.67 -18.71 1.11
C HIS A 248 0.63 -20.17 0.69
N TYR A 249 0.80 -20.41 -0.60
CA TYR A 249 0.81 -21.74 -1.19
C TYR A 249 1.92 -21.79 -2.25
N PRO A 250 2.65 -22.91 -2.40
CA PRO A 250 3.63 -23.05 -3.47
C PRO A 250 2.93 -22.99 -4.84
N HIS A 251 3.55 -22.33 -5.80
CA HIS A 251 2.99 -22.19 -7.15
C HIS A 251 4.10 -22.17 -8.21
N GLN A 252 4.09 -23.16 -9.11
CA GLN A 252 5.12 -23.34 -10.14
C GLN A 252 6.56 -23.41 -9.55
N GLN A 253 7.57 -23.46 -10.41
CA GLN A 253 8.97 -23.52 -9.96
C GLN A 253 9.43 -22.15 -9.42
N ASN A 254 9.90 -22.12 -8.17
CA ASN A 254 10.34 -20.91 -7.46
C ASN A 254 9.30 -19.77 -7.45
N GLY A 255 8.02 -20.12 -7.31
CA GLY A 255 6.90 -19.18 -7.20
C GLY A 255 5.99 -19.50 -6.01
N ALA A 256 5.26 -18.50 -5.56
CA ALA A 256 4.33 -18.63 -4.43
C ALA A 256 3.07 -17.81 -4.66
N ARG A 257 1.92 -18.37 -4.27
CA ARG A 257 0.62 -17.72 -4.26
C ARG A 257 0.35 -17.20 -2.85
N LEU A 258 0.36 -15.89 -2.67
CA LEU A 258 -0.06 -15.24 -1.43
C LEU A 258 -1.56 -14.95 -1.50
N VAL A 259 -2.32 -15.47 -0.55
CA VAL A 259 -3.76 -15.24 -0.46
C VAL A 259 -4.06 -14.47 0.82
N VAL A 260 -4.78 -13.36 0.67
CA VAL A 260 -5.19 -12.50 1.78
C VAL A 260 -6.69 -12.32 1.76
N ALA A 261 -7.37 -12.59 2.86
CA ALA A 261 -8.79 -12.35 3.02
C ALA A 261 -9.06 -11.42 4.20
N TYR A 262 -10.01 -10.51 4.03
CA TYR A 262 -10.41 -9.58 5.07
C TYR A 262 -11.84 -9.09 4.84
N ARG A 263 -12.45 -8.49 5.86
CA ARG A 263 -13.78 -7.87 5.75
C ARG A 263 -13.63 -6.48 5.13
N ARG A 264 -14.39 -6.19 4.07
CA ARG A 264 -14.33 -4.90 3.38
C ARG A 264 -14.50 -3.73 4.34
N GLY A 265 -13.69 -2.69 4.15
CA GLY A 265 -13.66 -1.52 5.03
C GLY A 265 -12.90 -1.71 6.35
N SER A 266 -12.38 -2.91 6.64
CA SER A 266 -11.46 -3.11 7.78
C SER A 266 -10.01 -2.70 7.47
N THR A 267 -9.70 -2.45 6.19
CA THR A 267 -8.39 -1.99 5.73
C THR A 267 -8.53 -0.80 4.79
N HIS A 268 -7.47 0.01 4.66
CA HIS A 268 -7.35 1.08 3.67
C HIS A 268 -6.00 0.97 2.96
N SER A 269 -5.92 1.40 1.71
CA SER A 269 -4.70 1.40 0.90
C SER A 269 -3.95 0.04 0.85
N TYR A 270 -4.66 -1.06 1.10
CA TYR A 270 -4.07 -2.37 1.34
C TYR A 270 -3.54 -3.01 0.06
N TRP A 271 -4.23 -2.80 -1.08
CA TRP A 271 -3.83 -3.32 -2.38
C TRP A 271 -2.52 -2.71 -2.88
N SER A 272 -2.42 -1.38 -2.82
CA SER A 272 -1.21 -0.65 -3.21
C SER A 272 -0.06 -0.91 -2.23
N ALA A 273 -0.34 -0.96 -0.92
CA ALA A 273 0.67 -1.30 0.09
C ALA A 273 1.24 -2.72 -0.08
N MET A 274 0.42 -3.69 -0.49
CA MET A 274 0.90 -5.05 -0.80
C MET A 274 1.91 -5.04 -1.97
N SER A 275 1.68 -4.19 -2.98
CA SER A 275 2.63 -4.00 -4.08
C SER A 275 3.97 -3.46 -3.65
N GLU A 276 3.96 -2.46 -2.78
CA GLU A 276 5.18 -1.94 -2.19
C GLU A 276 5.91 -2.98 -1.36
N LEU A 277 5.16 -3.79 -0.59
CA LEU A 277 5.72 -4.83 0.28
C LEU A 277 6.50 -5.87 -0.49
N TYR A 278 5.91 -6.50 -1.50
CA TYR A 278 6.65 -7.54 -2.22
C TYR A 278 7.78 -6.95 -3.08
N HIS A 279 7.64 -5.73 -3.61
CA HIS A 279 8.74 -5.03 -4.30
C HIS A 279 9.87 -4.68 -3.33
N TYR A 280 9.57 -4.43 -2.05
CA TYR A 280 10.58 -4.18 -1.03
C TYR A 280 11.51 -5.38 -0.84
N HIS A 281 10.94 -6.59 -0.85
CA HIS A 281 11.68 -7.86 -0.76
C HIS A 281 12.21 -8.38 -2.09
N HIS A 282 12.33 -7.51 -3.11
CA HIS A 282 12.79 -7.89 -4.45
C HIS A 282 11.99 -9.04 -5.09
N LEU A 283 10.70 -9.13 -4.78
CA LEU A 283 9.76 -9.97 -5.50
C LEU A 283 8.96 -9.14 -6.50
N TYR A 284 8.29 -9.83 -7.42
CA TYR A 284 7.35 -9.22 -8.34
C TYR A 284 6.14 -10.11 -8.56
N ALA A 285 4.98 -9.50 -8.81
CA ALA A 285 3.77 -10.24 -9.16
C ALA A 285 3.69 -10.51 -10.67
N THR A 286 3.45 -11.77 -11.04
CA THR A 286 3.13 -12.19 -12.42
C THR A 286 1.65 -11.99 -12.72
N HIS A 287 0.81 -12.36 -11.75
CA HIS A 287 -0.63 -12.35 -11.83
C HIS A 287 -1.22 -11.92 -10.48
N LYS A 288 -2.34 -11.21 -10.49
CA LYS A 288 -3.11 -10.90 -9.29
C LYS A 288 -4.61 -10.92 -9.53
N ASP A 289 -5.34 -11.45 -8.56
CA ASP A 289 -6.80 -11.46 -8.55
C ASP A 289 -7.33 -10.76 -7.29
N VAL A 290 -8.44 -10.04 -7.44
CA VAL A 290 -9.27 -9.55 -6.34
C VAL A 290 -10.68 -10.05 -6.59
N GLU A 291 -11.14 -10.87 -5.67
CA GLU A 291 -12.50 -11.39 -5.65
C GLU A 291 -13.29 -10.75 -4.51
N GLN A 292 -14.50 -10.34 -4.83
CA GLN A 292 -15.43 -9.67 -3.93
C GLN A 292 -16.60 -10.63 -3.70
N PHE A 293 -16.99 -10.82 -2.45
CA PHE A 293 -18.06 -11.75 -2.06
C PHE A 293 -19.26 -10.99 -1.48
N SER A 294 -20.46 -11.54 -1.65
CA SER A 294 -21.70 -10.86 -1.22
C SER A 294 -21.83 -10.72 0.30
N ASN A 295 -21.18 -11.59 1.07
CA ASN A 295 -21.07 -11.49 2.54
C ASN A 295 -20.10 -10.40 3.05
N GLY A 296 -19.55 -9.57 2.14
CA GLY A 296 -18.67 -8.46 2.49
C GLY A 296 -17.20 -8.84 2.72
N ILE A 297 -16.80 -10.07 2.42
CA ILE A 297 -15.39 -10.50 2.40
C ILE A 297 -14.74 -10.14 1.06
N VAL A 298 -13.47 -9.77 1.11
CA VAL A 298 -12.60 -9.54 -0.04
C VAL A 298 -11.44 -10.52 0.04
N ILE A 299 -11.12 -11.19 -1.08
CA ILE A 299 -9.96 -12.07 -1.18
C ILE A 299 -9.02 -11.59 -2.29
N TYR A 300 -7.78 -11.31 -1.91
CA TYR A 300 -6.68 -11.04 -2.83
C TYR A 300 -5.88 -12.32 -3.05
N SER A 301 -5.54 -12.61 -4.29
CA SER A 301 -4.65 -13.70 -4.65
C SER A 301 -3.52 -13.14 -5.51
N ILE A 302 -2.30 -13.14 -4.97
CA ILE A 302 -1.12 -12.51 -5.60
C ILE A 302 -0.08 -13.60 -5.89
N TYR A 303 0.27 -13.77 -7.15
CA TYR A 303 1.25 -14.76 -7.59
C TYR A 303 2.62 -14.10 -7.69
N LEU A 304 3.52 -14.47 -6.79
CA LEU A 304 4.82 -13.85 -6.58
C LEU A 304 5.95 -14.73 -7.10
N ARG A 305 6.97 -14.07 -7.64
CA ARG A 305 8.26 -14.66 -8.04
C ARG A 305 9.41 -13.76 -7.61
N PRO A 306 10.60 -14.32 -7.32
CA PRO A 306 11.78 -13.54 -7.01
C PRO A 306 12.32 -12.85 -8.26
N LEU A 307 12.76 -11.60 -8.11
CA LEU A 307 13.41 -10.85 -9.18
C LEU A 307 14.74 -11.51 -9.59
N HIS A 308 15.44 -12.11 -8.62
CA HIS A 308 16.64 -12.91 -8.83
C HIS A 308 16.29 -14.40 -8.72
N PRO A 309 16.34 -15.17 -9.82
CA PRO A 309 15.94 -16.59 -9.84
C PRO A 309 16.72 -17.48 -8.88
N GLU A 310 17.94 -17.08 -8.51
CA GLU A 310 18.84 -17.75 -7.56
C GLU A 310 18.27 -17.80 -6.13
N VAL A 311 17.37 -16.87 -5.78
CA VAL A 311 16.83 -16.75 -4.43
C VAL A 311 15.61 -17.65 -4.29
N ASP A 312 15.61 -18.52 -3.28
CA ASP A 312 14.44 -19.35 -2.95
C ASP A 312 13.32 -18.47 -2.37
N ILE A 313 12.18 -18.44 -3.05
CA ILE A 313 11.00 -17.69 -2.64
C ILE A 313 10.51 -18.05 -1.23
N ASN A 314 10.71 -19.29 -0.77
CA ASN A 314 10.25 -19.73 0.55
C ASN A 314 10.93 -18.96 1.69
N THR A 315 12.15 -18.46 1.46
CA THR A 315 12.89 -17.63 2.43
C THR A 315 12.31 -16.22 2.60
N LEU A 316 11.58 -15.74 1.59
CA LEU A 316 11.01 -14.39 1.53
C LEU A 316 9.50 -14.37 1.76
N ILE A 317 8.77 -15.36 1.25
CA ILE A 317 7.30 -15.39 1.29
C ILE A 317 6.76 -15.46 2.72
N ASN A 318 7.46 -16.17 3.63
CA ASN A 318 7.12 -16.20 5.06
C ASN A 318 7.21 -14.80 5.68
N LYS A 319 8.30 -14.07 5.39
CA LYS A 319 8.49 -12.70 5.86
C LYS A 319 7.41 -11.76 5.31
N ILE A 320 7.05 -11.94 4.04
CA ILE A 320 5.96 -11.16 3.41
C ILE A 320 4.64 -11.49 4.10
N ALA A 321 4.27 -12.76 4.27
CA ALA A 321 3.03 -13.14 4.94
C ALA A 321 2.93 -12.58 6.37
N GLU A 322 4.03 -12.59 7.14
CA GLU A 322 4.10 -11.97 8.47
C GLU A 322 3.94 -10.44 8.42
N GLN A 323 4.57 -9.79 7.45
CA GLN A 323 4.48 -8.33 7.23
C GLN A 323 3.16 -7.91 6.54
N SER A 324 2.45 -8.85 5.94
CA SER A 324 1.14 -8.62 5.34
C SER A 324 0.02 -8.59 6.39
N HIS A 325 0.15 -9.24 7.56
CA HIS A 325 -0.85 -9.08 8.65
C HIS A 325 -0.99 -7.63 9.13
N HIS A 326 -0.06 -6.85 8.65
CA HIS A 326 0.32 -5.57 9.08
C HIS A 326 0.08 -4.54 7.96
N THR A 327 -0.23 -4.89 6.69
CA THR A 327 -0.05 -4.06 5.47
C THR A 327 -0.76 -2.69 5.35
N HIS A 328 -0.53 -1.82 6.33
CA HIS A 328 -0.07 -0.45 6.13
C HIS A 328 1.48 -0.38 6.17
N ARG A 329 2.16 -1.49 5.84
CA ARG A 329 3.39 -1.89 6.52
C ARG A 329 4.52 -2.55 5.67
N SER A 330 4.97 -1.88 4.60
CA SER A 330 6.17 -2.26 3.80
C SER A 330 7.55 -1.92 4.43
N MET A 331 7.65 -1.89 5.75
CA MET A 331 8.68 -1.07 6.39
C MET A 331 9.02 -1.61 7.78
N MET A 332 8.98 -2.91 8.14
CA MET A 332 8.81 -3.28 9.58
C MET A 332 9.73 -2.54 10.59
N VAL A 333 11.01 -2.28 10.26
CA VAL A 333 11.87 -1.34 11.01
C VAL A 333 11.44 0.13 10.82
N LEU A 334 11.28 0.58 9.58
CA LEU A 334 10.81 1.93 9.25
C LEU A 334 9.36 2.24 9.70
N ILE A 335 8.49 1.27 9.96
CA ILE A 335 7.14 1.39 10.53
C ILE A 335 7.22 1.38 12.00
N LEU A 336 8.01 0.49 12.63
CA LEU A 336 8.17 0.60 14.07
C LEU A 336 8.74 1.98 14.37
N LEU A 337 9.70 2.44 13.56
CA LEU A 337 10.22 3.81 13.59
C LEU A 337 9.14 4.87 13.31
N VAL A 338 8.34 4.76 12.23
CA VAL A 338 7.30 5.76 11.87
C VAL A 338 6.12 5.73 12.84
N THR A 339 5.73 4.55 13.32
CA THR A 339 4.69 4.34 14.35
C THR A 339 5.17 4.96 15.66
N TYR A 340 6.41 4.70 16.04
CA TYR A 340 7.04 5.32 17.20
C TYR A 340 7.10 6.85 17.03
N ALA A 341 7.51 7.35 15.86
CA ALA A 341 7.55 8.77 15.54
C ALA A 341 6.16 9.40 15.64
N TYR A 342 5.12 8.72 15.15
CA TYR A 342 3.74 9.17 15.23
C TYR A 342 3.24 9.21 16.68
N VAL A 343 3.50 8.16 17.47
CA VAL A 343 3.15 8.10 18.90
C VAL A 343 3.87 9.21 19.67
N GLY A 344 5.18 9.37 19.46
CA GLY A 344 5.99 10.42 20.05
C GLY A 344 5.50 11.81 19.67
N TRP A 345 5.15 12.03 18.39
CA TRP A 345 4.52 13.26 17.92
C TRP A 345 3.23 13.58 18.67
N LYS A 346 2.29 12.63 18.75
CA LYS A 346 1.01 12.85 19.44
C LYS A 346 1.20 13.10 20.94
N PHE A 347 2.10 12.36 21.58
CA PHE A 347 2.43 12.57 22.97
C PHE A 347 3.04 13.96 23.21
N ALA A 348 4.05 14.33 22.40
CA ALA A 348 4.71 15.62 22.51
C ALA A 348 3.72 16.76 22.27
N TYR A 349 2.85 16.66 21.24
CA TYR A 349 1.80 17.65 21.01
C TYR A 349 0.87 17.84 22.23
N GLN A 350 0.50 16.75 22.91
CA GLN A 350 -0.40 16.82 24.06
C GLN A 350 0.26 17.37 25.34
N PHE A 351 1.53 17.02 25.59
CA PHE A 351 2.20 17.27 26.88
C PHE A 351 3.40 18.20 26.81
N LEU A 352 3.73 18.77 25.64
CA LEU A 352 4.75 19.81 25.53
C LEU A 352 4.33 21.01 26.36
N ASN A 353 5.05 21.18 27.46
CA ASN A 353 4.67 22.10 28.49
C ASN A 353 5.45 23.39 28.38
N ARG A 354 4.74 24.51 28.23
CA ARG A 354 5.26 25.59 27.42
C ARG A 354 5.83 26.80 28.16
N TYR A 355 5.50 26.96 29.44
CA TYR A 355 5.91 28.14 30.20
C TYR A 355 6.06 27.80 31.67
N ALA A 356 6.46 26.58 32.02
CA ALA A 356 6.45 26.14 33.42
C ALA A 356 7.19 27.14 34.33
N THR A 357 8.32 27.69 33.85
CA THR A 357 9.11 28.71 34.53
C THR A 357 8.50 30.11 34.51
N GLU A 358 8.12 30.62 33.34
CA GLU A 358 7.59 31.99 33.18
C GLU A 358 6.20 32.13 33.78
N TYR A 359 5.34 31.12 33.60
CA TYR A 359 4.04 31.02 34.25
C TYR A 359 4.20 30.89 35.76
N SER A 360 5.12 30.07 36.27
CA SER A 360 5.36 29.97 37.71
C SER A 360 5.85 31.29 38.28
N ALA A 361 6.74 32.00 37.58
CA ALA A 361 7.22 33.32 38.00
C ALA A 361 6.09 34.37 37.99
N LEU A 362 5.24 34.37 36.95
CA LEU A 362 4.09 35.28 36.86
C LEU A 362 3.00 34.93 37.88
N ALA A 363 2.72 33.65 38.09
CA ALA A 363 1.77 33.18 39.09
C ALA A 363 2.23 33.52 40.51
N GLN A 364 3.54 33.38 40.80
CA GLN A 364 4.13 33.83 42.05
C GLN A 364 4.02 35.35 42.24
N ALA A 365 4.25 36.14 41.18
CA ALA A 365 4.12 37.59 41.23
C ALA A 365 2.67 38.08 41.41
N ILE A 366 1.68 37.31 40.94
CA ILE A 366 0.26 37.63 41.05
C ILE A 366 -0.31 37.32 42.45
N GLY A 367 0.26 36.35 43.18
CA GLY A 367 -0.20 35.94 44.51
C GLY A 367 -1.54 35.19 44.52
N ASP A 368 -2.25 35.16 45.65
CA ASP A 368 -3.44 34.31 45.89
C ASP A 368 -4.78 34.85 45.31
N ASP A 369 -4.73 35.77 44.35
CA ASP A 369 -5.95 36.31 43.72
C ASP A 369 -6.55 35.29 42.73
N SER A 370 -7.57 34.58 43.18
CA SER A 370 -8.28 33.54 42.41
C SER A 370 -8.75 33.99 41.01
N THR A 371 -9.13 35.26 40.86
CA THR A 371 -9.65 35.79 39.58
C THR A 371 -8.52 35.98 38.58
N LYS A 372 -7.39 36.54 39.03
CA LYS A 372 -6.20 36.75 38.19
C LYS A 372 -5.50 35.44 37.85
N GLN A 373 -5.46 34.49 38.78
CA GLN A 373 -4.94 33.14 38.53
C GLN A 373 -5.77 32.40 37.47
N ALA A 374 -7.10 32.51 37.51
CA ALA A 374 -7.97 31.94 36.49
C ALA A 374 -7.75 32.59 35.10
N MET A 375 -7.60 33.91 35.04
CA MET A 375 -7.28 34.63 33.80
C MET A 375 -5.90 34.23 33.23
N LEU A 376 -4.90 34.08 34.10
CA LEU A 376 -3.56 33.63 33.71
C LEU A 376 -3.59 32.19 33.17
N ALA A 377 -4.37 31.30 33.80
CA ALA A 377 -4.57 29.94 33.31
C ALA A 377 -5.27 29.90 31.93
N GLN A 378 -6.27 30.76 31.71
CA GLN A 378 -6.92 30.91 30.40
C GLN A 378 -5.98 31.48 29.33
N LEU A 379 -5.14 32.46 29.68
CA LEU A 379 -4.15 33.04 28.77
C LEU A 379 -3.10 31.99 28.36
N LYS A 380 -2.58 31.23 29.34
CA LYS A 380 -1.67 30.11 29.10
C LYS A 380 -2.26 29.07 28.17
N THR A 381 -3.53 28.70 28.39
CA THR A 381 -4.22 27.69 27.57
C THR A 381 -4.34 28.11 26.11
N ARG A 382 -4.57 29.41 25.86
CA ARG A 382 -4.62 29.98 24.49
C ARG A 382 -3.25 30.02 23.84
N LEU A 383 -2.25 30.63 24.50
CA LEU A 383 -0.90 30.77 23.97
C LEU A 383 -0.21 29.41 23.72
N SER A 384 -0.49 28.41 24.56
CA SER A 384 0.12 27.09 24.41
C SER A 384 -0.35 26.36 23.15
N LYS A 385 -1.59 26.58 22.68
CA LYS A 385 -2.10 25.93 21.46
C LYS A 385 -1.58 26.57 20.17
N ASP A 386 -1.19 27.84 20.20
CA ASP A 386 -0.83 28.60 18.99
C ASP A 386 0.60 28.35 18.52
N THR A 387 1.55 28.05 19.41
CA THR A 387 2.99 27.98 19.02
C THR A 387 3.48 26.54 18.67
N PHE A 388 2.78 25.46 19.07
CA PHE A 388 3.14 24.01 18.94
C PHE A 388 1.88 23.38 18.37
N THR A 389 1.50 23.86 17.20
CA THR A 389 0.40 23.25 16.47
C THR A 389 0.76 21.81 16.16
N GLU A 390 -0.26 20.97 16.00
CA GLU A 390 -0.08 19.57 15.62
C GLU A 390 0.80 19.46 14.35
N GLY A 391 0.62 20.37 13.38
CA GLY A 391 1.46 20.51 12.19
C GLY A 391 2.92 20.87 12.49
N ARG A 392 3.21 21.84 13.38
CA ARG A 392 4.59 22.24 13.69
C ARG A 392 5.41 21.11 14.28
N VAL A 393 4.80 20.32 15.18
CA VAL A 393 5.46 19.16 15.80
C VAL A 393 5.70 18.06 14.77
N ARG A 394 4.74 17.83 13.87
CA ARG A 394 4.91 16.90 12.74
C ARG A 394 6.09 17.30 11.86
N ASP A 395 6.14 18.56 11.46
CA ASP A 395 7.14 19.06 10.53
C ASP A 395 8.54 18.95 11.15
N ALA A 396 8.68 19.19 12.46
CA ALA A 396 9.93 18.94 13.20
C ALA A 396 10.35 17.46 13.16
N VAL A 397 9.42 16.54 13.45
CA VAL A 397 9.66 15.09 13.44
C VAL A 397 10.08 14.60 12.05
N LEU A 398 9.50 15.16 10.98
CA LEU A 398 9.85 14.84 9.59
C LEU A 398 11.19 15.45 9.17
N GLN A 399 11.55 16.63 9.69
CA GLN A 399 12.79 17.33 9.37
C GLN A 399 14.04 16.63 9.93
N TYR A 400 13.93 15.95 11.07
CA TYR A 400 15.07 15.31 11.75
C TYR A 400 14.89 13.79 11.94
N PRO A 401 14.88 12.99 10.85
CA PRO A 401 14.64 11.55 10.94
C PRO A 401 15.74 10.80 11.70
N GLU A 402 16.98 11.29 11.71
CA GLU A 402 18.08 10.66 12.45
C GLU A 402 17.88 10.75 13.97
N LEU A 403 17.30 11.85 14.48
CA LEU A 403 16.96 11.96 15.91
C LEU A 403 15.86 10.96 16.30
N ILE A 404 14.88 10.75 15.42
CA ILE A 404 13.84 9.74 15.62
C ILE A 404 14.44 8.32 15.66
N LYS A 405 15.45 8.01 14.83
CA LYS A 405 16.17 6.73 14.90
C LYS A 405 16.90 6.54 16.22
N ILE A 406 17.58 7.59 16.71
CA ILE A 406 18.25 7.56 18.02
C ILE A 406 17.24 7.31 19.14
N LEU A 407 16.14 8.07 19.14
CA LEU A 407 15.07 7.94 20.13
C LEU A 407 14.34 6.59 20.06
N TYR A 408 14.19 6.01 18.87
CA TYR A 408 13.62 4.68 18.70
C TYR A 408 14.58 3.58 19.18
N THR A 409 15.88 3.73 18.93
CA THR A 409 16.90 2.80 19.44
C THR A 409 16.90 2.80 20.97
N ASP A 410 16.74 3.97 21.57
CA ASP A 410 16.52 4.13 23.01
C ASP A 410 15.25 3.42 23.48
N PHE A 411 14.11 3.66 22.82
CA PHE A 411 12.86 2.99 23.15
C PHE A 411 12.96 1.46 23.04
N GLU A 412 13.55 0.95 21.97
CA GLU A 412 13.69 -0.47 21.68
C GLU A 412 14.54 -1.17 22.74
N ARG A 413 15.65 -0.57 23.16
CA ARG A 413 16.54 -1.11 24.20
C ARG A 413 15.82 -1.40 25.51
N PHE A 414 14.81 -0.62 25.86
CA PHE A 414 14.10 -0.72 27.15
C PHE A 414 12.75 -1.45 27.03
N HIS A 415 12.07 -1.39 25.88
CA HIS A 415 10.70 -1.89 25.74
C HIS A 415 10.56 -3.14 24.86
N ASN A 416 11.60 -3.54 24.12
CA ASN A 416 11.60 -4.76 23.31
C ASN A 416 12.00 -6.00 24.13
N ARG A 417 11.01 -6.67 24.73
CA ARG A 417 11.21 -7.88 25.55
C ARG A 417 11.74 -9.09 24.79
N THR A 418 11.71 -9.06 23.45
CA THR A 418 12.25 -10.13 22.59
C THR A 418 13.78 -10.11 22.58
N ALA A 419 14.42 -9.01 23.00
CA ALA A 419 15.87 -8.84 23.08
C ALA A 419 16.46 -9.07 24.48
N GLY A 420 15.63 -9.37 25.50
CA GLY A 420 16.04 -9.61 26.89
C GLY A 420 15.13 -8.95 27.94
N SER A 421 15.52 -9.06 29.22
CA SER A 421 14.84 -8.34 30.33
C SER A 421 15.07 -6.83 30.20
N PRO A 422 14.03 -5.98 30.31
CA PRO A 422 14.16 -4.52 30.29
C PRO A 422 15.19 -4.05 31.32
N ALA A 423 16.23 -3.33 30.89
CA ALA A 423 17.06 -2.58 31.82
C ALA A 423 16.21 -1.47 32.47
N PRO A 424 16.34 -1.16 33.78
CA PRO A 424 15.71 0.03 34.34
C PRO A 424 16.41 1.29 33.81
N TYR A 425 15.65 2.36 33.55
CA TYR A 425 16.23 3.66 33.23
C TYR A 425 17.08 4.15 34.41
N ASP A 426 18.36 4.44 34.17
CA ASP A 426 19.25 4.98 35.20
C ASP A 426 19.06 6.50 35.37
N ALA A 427 19.66 7.07 36.43
CA ALA A 427 19.54 8.51 36.73
C ALA A 427 20.18 9.39 35.63
N SER A 428 21.21 8.89 34.95
CA SER A 428 21.96 9.55 33.86
C SER A 428 21.32 9.37 32.47
N HIS A 429 20.21 8.63 32.38
CA HIS A 429 19.68 8.16 31.10
C HIS A 429 19.35 9.31 30.16
N GLY A 430 19.79 9.23 28.91
CA GLY A 430 19.47 10.24 27.90
C GLY A 430 20.22 11.56 28.01
N ALA A 431 21.21 11.72 28.92
CA ALA A 431 22.11 12.88 28.91
C ALA A 431 22.83 13.03 27.56
N ASP A 432 23.33 11.92 27.01
CA ASP A 432 23.96 11.88 25.68
C ASP A 432 22.97 12.18 24.56
N ILE A 433 21.74 11.69 24.68
CA ILE A 433 20.67 11.95 23.70
C ILE A 433 20.30 13.43 23.71
N ILE A 434 20.18 14.06 24.90
CA ILE A 434 19.95 15.50 25.03
C ILE A 434 21.09 16.31 24.39
N ALA A 435 22.35 15.90 24.60
CA ALA A 435 23.49 16.54 23.96
C ALA A 435 23.44 16.42 22.43
N GLN A 436 23.03 15.26 21.90
CA GLN A 436 22.84 15.05 20.47
C GLN A 436 21.68 15.89 19.91
N ILE A 437 20.55 15.97 20.61
CA ILE A 437 19.42 16.84 20.24
C ILE A 437 19.89 18.30 20.13
N LYS A 438 20.59 18.82 21.15
CA LYS A 438 21.10 20.20 21.16
C LYS A 438 22.12 20.49 20.05
N ARG A 439 22.86 19.49 19.57
CA ARG A 439 23.80 19.64 18.45
C ARG A 439 23.13 19.57 17.08
N ALA A 440 22.10 18.74 16.93
CA ALA A 440 21.44 18.49 15.66
C ALA A 440 20.38 19.56 15.33
N VAL A 441 19.79 20.16 16.36
CA VAL A 441 18.66 21.06 16.22
C VAL A 441 19.11 22.53 16.34
N ASN A 442 18.70 23.35 15.36
CA ASN A 442 19.06 24.78 15.30
C ASN A 442 18.05 25.70 16.02
N ASN A 443 16.91 25.15 16.45
CA ASN A 443 15.80 25.88 17.06
C ASN A 443 15.46 25.29 18.43
N GLU A 444 15.37 26.14 19.45
CA GLU A 444 15.01 25.74 20.81
C GLU A 444 13.64 25.05 20.88
N LEU A 445 12.69 25.45 20.03
CA LEU A 445 11.36 24.83 19.96
C LEU A 445 11.42 23.36 19.51
N ASP A 446 12.27 23.07 18.52
CA ASP A 446 12.45 21.69 18.04
C ASP A 446 13.21 20.85 19.08
N SER A 447 14.16 21.46 19.80
CA SER A 447 14.87 20.82 20.90
C SER A 447 13.91 20.38 22.02
N GLN A 448 12.94 21.23 22.36
CA GLN A 448 11.88 20.90 23.31
C GLN A 448 11.00 19.73 22.82
N ILE A 449 10.64 19.71 21.53
CA ILE A 449 9.86 18.62 20.94
C ILE A 449 10.55 17.27 21.13
N PHE A 450 11.83 17.14 20.73
CA PHE A 450 12.56 15.89 20.87
C PHE A 450 12.84 15.52 22.34
N THR A 451 13.01 16.52 23.22
CA THR A 451 13.14 16.29 24.67
C THR A 451 11.85 15.73 25.27
N ALA A 452 10.68 16.18 24.81
CA ALA A 452 9.40 15.62 25.23
C ALA A 452 9.22 14.17 24.77
N ILE A 453 9.65 13.83 23.54
CA ILE A 453 9.66 12.45 23.05
C ILE A 453 10.61 11.56 23.87
N LEU A 454 11.77 12.07 24.28
CA LEU A 454 12.66 11.35 25.19
C LEU A 454 12.02 11.14 26.58
N SER A 455 11.29 12.15 27.08
CA SER A 455 10.54 12.04 28.34
C SER A 455 9.48 10.94 28.28
N PHE A 456 8.79 10.78 27.13
CA PHE A 456 7.86 9.68 26.88
C PHE A 456 8.52 8.31 27.09
N ASN A 457 9.70 8.08 26.50
CA ASN A 457 10.44 6.83 26.68
C ASN A 457 10.70 6.55 28.15
N ARG A 458 11.25 7.53 28.87
CA ARG A 458 11.63 7.42 30.29
C ARG A 458 10.46 7.05 31.21
N HIS A 459 9.28 7.59 30.94
CA HIS A 459 8.10 7.39 31.77
C HIS A 459 7.25 6.20 31.34
N LEU A 460 7.61 5.51 30.26
CA LEU A 460 6.88 4.34 29.82
C LEU A 460 7.17 3.13 30.72
N LEU A 461 6.12 2.58 31.33
CA LEU A 461 6.20 1.41 32.20
C LEU A 461 5.86 0.12 31.46
N LYS A 462 4.89 0.19 30.54
CA LYS A 462 4.40 -0.98 29.79
C LYS A 462 3.79 -0.59 28.46
N THR A 463 4.05 -1.38 27.44
CA THR A 463 3.42 -1.22 26.13
C THR A 463 3.10 -2.56 25.48
N ASN A 464 2.11 -2.57 24.58
CA ASN A 464 1.86 -3.67 23.66
C ASN A 464 2.52 -3.47 22.29
N PHE A 465 3.39 -2.46 22.12
CA PHE A 465 4.00 -2.06 20.85
C PHE A 465 4.54 -3.24 20.02
N TYR A 466 5.26 -4.16 20.67
CA TYR A 466 5.88 -5.33 20.04
C TYR A 466 5.00 -6.59 20.00
N LYS A 467 3.77 -6.57 20.52
CA LYS A 467 2.86 -7.72 20.43
C LYS A 467 2.38 -7.93 18.99
N GLN A 468 2.31 -9.19 18.54
CA GLN A 468 1.87 -9.52 17.18
C GLN A 468 0.37 -9.24 16.96
N THR A 469 -0.48 -9.61 17.91
CA THR A 469 -1.93 -9.40 17.85
C THR A 469 -2.34 -8.17 18.66
N LYS A 470 -2.75 -7.10 17.98
CA LYS A 470 -3.27 -5.87 18.59
C LYS A 470 -4.11 -5.07 17.60
N THR A 471 -5.20 -4.48 18.09
CA THR A 471 -6.08 -3.57 17.33
C THR A 471 -5.74 -2.09 17.56
N ALA A 472 -5.12 -1.78 18.70
CA ALA A 472 -4.63 -0.45 19.05
C ALA A 472 -3.31 -0.56 19.81
N LEU A 473 -2.50 0.50 19.76
CA LEU A 473 -1.32 0.66 20.59
C LEU A 473 -1.73 1.21 21.95
N SER A 474 -1.13 0.70 23.01
CA SER A 474 -1.41 1.11 24.37
C SER A 474 -0.11 1.27 25.13
N PHE A 475 -0.01 2.38 25.86
CA PHE A 475 1.16 2.80 26.61
C PHE A 475 0.71 3.17 28.02
N ARG A 476 1.24 2.47 29.03
CA ARG A 476 1.05 2.83 30.44
C ARG A 476 2.24 3.66 30.90
N LEU A 477 1.98 4.91 31.24
CA LEU A 477 2.98 5.90 31.64
C LEU A 477 2.93 6.14 33.15
N ASP A 478 4.11 6.38 33.74
CA ASP A 478 4.24 7.03 35.03
C ASP A 478 3.99 8.54 34.87
N PRO A 479 3.08 9.16 35.65
CA PRO A 479 2.77 10.58 35.51
C PRO A 479 3.88 11.54 36.01
N GLY A 480 5.12 11.07 36.20
CA GLY A 480 6.24 11.89 36.68
C GLY A 480 6.69 13.00 35.74
N PHE A 481 6.33 12.89 34.46
CA PHE A 481 6.56 13.93 33.47
C PHE A 481 5.58 15.12 33.61
N LEU A 482 4.50 14.97 34.39
CA LEU A 482 3.53 16.05 34.60
C LEU A 482 4.08 17.06 35.61
N SER A 483 3.97 18.34 35.28
CA SER A 483 4.37 19.42 36.17
C SER A 483 3.44 19.50 37.39
N LEU A 484 4.03 19.48 38.60
CA LEU A 484 3.28 19.68 39.86
C LEU A 484 2.62 21.07 39.93
N ALA A 485 3.16 22.05 39.21
CA ALA A 485 2.59 23.39 39.13
C ALA A 485 1.28 23.45 38.32
N GLU A 486 1.02 22.44 37.49
CA GLU A 486 -0.18 22.38 36.63
C GLU A 486 -1.16 21.31 37.07
N TYR A 487 -0.63 20.17 37.50
CA TYR A 487 -1.42 19.03 37.93
C TYR A 487 -1.23 18.88 39.43
N VAL A 488 -2.01 19.66 40.19
CA VAL A 488 -1.97 19.69 41.66
C VAL A 488 -2.19 18.30 42.25
N SER A 489 -3.09 17.51 41.64
CA SER A 489 -3.27 16.09 41.93
C SER A 489 -2.62 15.24 40.84
N ARG A 490 -1.56 14.52 41.21
CA ARG A 490 -0.89 13.59 40.30
C ARG A 490 -1.72 12.30 40.19
N PRO A 491 -2.10 11.86 38.98
CA PRO A 491 -2.85 10.62 38.81
C PRO A 491 -1.99 9.40 39.15
N PHE A 492 -2.61 8.22 39.28
CA PHE A 492 -1.89 6.98 39.56
C PHE A 492 -1.20 6.40 38.32
N ALA A 493 -1.79 6.58 37.14
CA ALA A 493 -1.24 6.15 35.87
C ALA A 493 -1.79 7.03 34.75
N VAL A 494 -1.11 7.05 33.60
CA VAL A 494 -1.68 7.61 32.37
C VAL A 494 -1.63 6.52 31.31
N PHE A 495 -2.78 6.13 30.78
CA PHE A 495 -2.88 5.23 29.64
C PHE A 495 -3.07 6.04 28.37
N PHE A 496 -2.10 5.96 27.48
CA PHE A 496 -2.19 6.53 26.15
C PHE A 496 -2.52 5.43 25.14
N VAL A 497 -3.62 5.59 24.40
CA VAL A 497 -4.11 4.62 23.42
C VAL A 497 -4.21 5.25 22.04
N VAL A 498 -3.67 4.56 21.04
CA VAL A 498 -3.68 4.97 19.63
C VAL A 498 -4.26 3.84 18.80
N GLY A 499 -5.49 4.01 18.31
CA GLY A 499 -6.15 3.13 17.35
C GLY A 499 -6.02 3.64 15.91
N SER A 500 -6.65 2.95 14.96
CA SER A 500 -6.69 3.35 13.55
C SER A 500 -7.40 4.69 13.33
N GLU A 501 -8.51 4.91 14.03
CA GLU A 501 -9.35 6.11 13.85
C GLU A 501 -9.56 6.91 15.14
N PHE A 502 -8.92 6.50 16.24
CA PHE A 502 -9.07 7.17 17.52
C PHE A 502 -7.75 7.29 18.27
N ARG A 503 -7.70 8.30 19.13
CA ARG A 503 -6.62 8.53 20.08
C ARG A 503 -7.24 8.97 21.40
N GLY A 504 -6.74 8.45 22.51
CA GLY A 504 -7.34 8.73 23.80
C GLY A 504 -6.35 8.58 24.95
N PHE A 505 -6.64 9.32 26.01
CA PHE A 505 -5.99 9.19 27.29
C PHE A 505 -7.01 8.69 28.32
N HIS A 506 -6.58 7.76 29.16
CA HIS A 506 -7.31 7.35 30.35
C HIS A 506 -6.40 7.61 31.56
N ILE A 507 -6.90 8.35 32.54
CA ILE A 507 -6.15 8.93 33.66
C ILE A 507 -6.54 8.24 34.95
#